data_AF-A0A0S4S3F3-F1
#
_entry.id   AF-A0A0S4S3F3-F1
#
_cell.length_a   1.000
_cell.length_b   1.000
_cell.length_c   1.000
_cell.angle_alpha   90.00
_cell.angle_beta   90.00
_cell.angle_gamma   90.00
#
_symmetry.space_group_name_H-M   'P 1'
#
loop_
_entity.id
_entity.type
_entity.pdbx_description
1 polymer ?
#
loop_
_entity_poly.entity_id
_entity_poly.type
_entity_poly.pdbx_seq_one_letter_code
_entity_poly.pdbx_strand_id
1 'polypeptide(L)'
;MQDPLSYRDATYLFAALKSSIDELEKLMQIQLNSSDDNPGIYIGKSSKDASFQENKLFTNGGAVVPTSNFEPLLWVVEFEKASIVLAHNSKASAHRTIKLSDDNFTHLSRFLGTDKTIHAFGAMQKPFVSLAGENEFLANPASLDYSPVAGNIEDIATNAPFVVQKFQKQIDNFYHILGMELIHAAQAIDLRKQKDPNLKLSKSTQKLYDKYRKVVKFMDIDRPLSDDFKNSAKFLKYYK
;
A
#
# COMPACT_ATOMS: atom_id res chain seq x y z
N MET A 1 -26.56 11.49 15.45
CA MET A 1 -25.26 10.93 15.90
C MET A 1 -24.57 10.35 14.67
N GLN A 2 -23.29 10.64 14.43
CA GLN A 2 -22.55 10.20 13.24
C GLN A 2 -21.14 9.74 13.66
N ASP A 3 -20.63 8.68 13.01
CA ASP A 3 -19.26 8.21 13.22
C ASP A 3 -18.22 9.14 12.57
N PRO A 4 -16.97 9.17 13.07
CA PRO A 4 -15.86 9.84 12.40
C PRO A 4 -15.66 9.35 10.96
N LEU A 5 -15.24 10.25 10.07
CA LEU A 5 -15.06 9.95 8.64
C LEU A 5 -14.06 8.82 8.36
N SER A 6 -13.06 8.64 9.23
CA SER A 6 -12.10 7.54 9.10
C SER A 6 -12.76 6.15 9.18
N TYR A 7 -13.94 6.05 9.80
CA TYR A 7 -14.81 4.87 9.80
C TYR A 7 -15.91 4.97 8.74
N ARG A 8 -16.65 6.07 8.71
CA ARG A 8 -17.84 6.22 7.86
C ARG A 8 -17.52 6.19 6.36
N ASP A 9 -16.39 6.77 5.98
CA ASP A 9 -15.99 6.91 4.57
C ASP A 9 -14.97 5.82 4.17
N ALA A 10 -14.70 4.84 5.05
CA ALA A 10 -13.69 3.81 4.83
C ALA A 10 -13.92 3.01 3.54
N THR A 11 -15.18 2.80 3.15
CA THR A 11 -15.52 2.11 1.90
C THR A 11 -14.97 2.81 0.66
N TYR A 12 -14.99 4.15 0.62
CA TYR A 12 -14.45 4.92 -0.51
C TYR A 12 -12.92 4.85 -0.57
N LEU A 13 -12.25 4.88 0.59
CA LEU A 13 -10.79 4.75 0.66
C LEU A 13 -10.34 3.37 0.17
N PHE A 14 -11.03 2.31 0.58
CA PHE A 14 -10.75 0.95 0.12
C PHE A 14 -11.08 0.75 -1.35
N ALA A 15 -12.18 1.34 -1.84
CA ALA A 15 -12.55 1.29 -3.25
C ALA A 15 -11.51 1.99 -4.13
N ALA A 16 -11.01 3.16 -3.71
CA ALA A 16 -9.95 3.88 -4.40
C ALA A 16 -8.66 3.03 -4.46
N LEU A 17 -8.26 2.42 -3.34
CA LEU A 17 -7.08 1.55 -3.29
C LEU A 17 -7.22 0.34 -4.20
N LYS A 18 -8.38 -0.33 -4.17
CA LYS A 18 -8.66 -1.47 -5.05
C LYS A 18 -8.60 -1.07 -6.52
N SER A 19 -9.21 0.06 -6.89
CA SER A 19 -9.23 0.57 -8.26
C SER A 19 -7.81 0.85 -8.78
N SER A 20 -6.96 1.50 -7.98
CA SER A 20 -5.55 1.75 -8.35
C SER A 20 -4.74 0.46 -8.48
N ILE A 21 -4.95 -0.52 -7.61
CA ILE A 21 -4.26 -1.83 -7.72
C ILE A 21 -4.70 -2.56 -8.98
N ASP A 22 -5.99 -2.54 -9.32
CA ASP A 22 -6.53 -3.21 -10.51
C ASP A 22 -5.98 -2.60 -11.79
N GLU A 23 -5.80 -1.27 -11.82
CA GLU A 23 -5.22 -0.61 -12.98
C GLU A 23 -3.72 -0.89 -13.10
N LEU A 24 -2.97 -0.88 -11.99
CA LEU A 24 -1.59 -1.32 -11.96
C LEU A 24 -1.44 -2.75 -12.46
N GLU A 25 -2.30 -3.67 -12.02
CA GLU A 25 -2.26 -5.06 -12.44
C GLU A 25 -2.42 -5.18 -13.96
N LYS A 26 -3.37 -4.48 -14.57
CA LYS A 26 -3.54 -4.48 -16.03
C LYS A 26 -2.31 -3.95 -16.77
N LEU A 27 -1.75 -2.83 -16.31
CA LEU A 27 -0.57 -2.22 -16.93
C LEU A 27 0.66 -3.12 -16.78
N MET A 28 0.84 -3.75 -15.62
CA MET A 28 1.93 -4.72 -15.40
C MET A 28 1.75 -5.98 -16.23
N GLN A 29 0.53 -6.46 -16.45
CA GLN A 29 0.30 -7.57 -17.38
C GLN A 29 0.73 -7.22 -18.81
N ILE A 30 0.56 -5.97 -19.25
CA ILE A 30 1.07 -5.54 -20.57
C ILE A 30 2.60 -5.46 -20.55
N GLN A 31 3.18 -4.74 -19.57
CA GLN A 31 4.62 -4.51 -19.50
C GLN A 31 5.41 -5.82 -19.41
N LEU A 32 5.00 -6.73 -18.52
CA LEU A 32 5.71 -8.00 -18.28
C LEU A 32 5.58 -9.00 -19.44
N ASN A 33 4.65 -8.76 -20.37
CA ASN A 33 4.40 -9.63 -21.53
C ASN A 33 4.70 -8.93 -22.87
N SER A 34 5.38 -7.78 -22.87
CA SER A 34 5.78 -7.04 -24.06
C SER A 34 7.30 -6.90 -24.13
N SER A 35 7.88 -6.78 -25.34
CA SER A 35 9.29 -6.44 -25.50
C SER A 35 9.47 -4.93 -25.39
N ASP A 36 10.30 -4.52 -24.43
CA ASP A 36 10.77 -3.16 -24.19
C ASP A 36 12.16 -2.90 -24.79
N ASP A 37 12.64 -3.81 -25.66
CA ASP A 37 13.93 -3.69 -26.33
C ASP A 37 13.93 -2.59 -27.40
N ASN A 38 15.10 -1.98 -27.59
CA ASN A 38 15.42 -1.14 -28.75
C ASN A 38 16.83 -1.47 -29.27
N PRO A 39 17.00 -1.76 -30.59
CA PRO A 39 15.96 -1.84 -31.61
C PRO A 39 15.11 -3.12 -31.51
N GLY A 40 13.87 -3.05 -31.98
CA GLY A 40 12.98 -4.20 -32.12
C GLY A 40 13.29 -5.03 -33.36
N ILE A 41 13.16 -6.36 -33.24
CA ILE A 41 13.41 -7.32 -34.33
C ILE A 41 12.09 -7.94 -34.80
N TYR A 42 11.79 -7.77 -36.09
CA TYR A 42 10.57 -8.30 -36.73
C TYR A 42 10.92 -9.40 -37.72
N ILE A 43 10.69 -10.66 -37.33
CA ILE A 43 11.00 -11.83 -38.16
C ILE A 43 9.92 -12.02 -39.25
N GLY A 44 10.34 -12.34 -40.48
CA GLY A 44 9.45 -12.68 -41.58
C GLY A 44 8.71 -11.51 -42.22
N LYS A 45 8.97 -10.27 -41.77
CA LYS A 45 8.36 -9.08 -42.37
C LYS A 45 9.06 -8.73 -43.68
N SER A 46 8.27 -8.46 -44.74
CA SER A 46 8.78 -8.05 -46.06
C SER A 46 8.61 -6.56 -46.29
N SER A 47 9.47 -5.96 -47.12
CA SER A 47 9.43 -4.54 -47.44
C SER A 47 8.41 -4.16 -48.53
N LYS A 48 7.58 -5.12 -48.99
CA LYS A 48 6.66 -4.97 -50.12
C LYS A 48 5.71 -3.77 -49.98
N ASP A 49 5.28 -3.46 -48.76
CA ASP A 49 4.38 -2.35 -48.45
C ASP A 49 5.07 -1.22 -47.65
N ALA A 50 6.40 -1.25 -47.54
CA ALA A 50 7.17 -0.28 -46.78
C ALA A 50 7.37 1.01 -47.57
N SER A 51 7.29 2.16 -46.90
CA SER A 51 7.71 3.44 -47.49
C SER A 51 9.18 3.41 -47.90
N PHE A 52 9.59 4.37 -48.74
CA PHE A 52 10.99 4.48 -49.17
C PHE A 52 11.97 4.59 -47.98
N GLN A 53 11.57 5.29 -46.91
CA GLN A 53 12.36 5.45 -45.70
C GLN A 53 12.44 4.15 -44.90
N GLU A 54 11.33 3.44 -44.74
CA GLU A 54 11.25 2.17 -43.98
C GLU A 54 11.98 1.02 -44.66
N ASN A 55 12.12 1.03 -45.99
CA ASN A 55 12.87 0.01 -46.72
C ASN A 55 14.30 -0.19 -46.19
N LYS A 56 14.91 0.87 -45.61
CA LYS A 56 16.25 0.80 -45.00
C LYS A 56 16.31 -0.02 -43.71
N LEU A 57 15.17 -0.28 -43.08
CA LEU A 57 15.04 -1.06 -41.84
C LEU A 57 14.99 -2.57 -42.13
N PHE A 58 14.72 -2.97 -43.36
CA PHE A 58 14.58 -4.38 -43.74
C PHE A 58 15.93 -5.05 -43.99
N THR A 59 16.03 -6.30 -43.56
CA THR A 59 17.19 -7.18 -43.74
C THR A 59 16.74 -8.49 -44.40
N ASN A 60 17.69 -9.39 -44.69
CA ASN A 60 17.32 -10.70 -45.22
C ASN A 60 16.56 -11.51 -44.15
N GLY A 61 15.25 -11.67 -44.33
CA GLY A 61 14.39 -12.45 -43.43
C GLY A 61 13.61 -11.64 -42.39
N GLY A 62 13.62 -10.30 -42.42
CA GLY A 62 12.86 -9.48 -41.46
C GLY A 62 13.20 -8.00 -41.49
N ALA A 63 13.01 -7.32 -40.35
CA ALA A 63 13.36 -5.91 -40.17
C ALA A 63 13.94 -5.62 -38.77
N VAL A 64 14.87 -4.66 -38.71
CA VAL A 64 15.43 -4.07 -37.49
C VAL A 64 14.87 -2.66 -37.38
N VAL A 65 14.01 -2.43 -36.40
CA VAL A 65 13.21 -1.19 -36.30
C VAL A 65 13.54 -0.49 -34.99
N PRO A 66 13.99 0.78 -35.00
CA PRO A 66 14.08 1.58 -33.78
C PRO A 66 12.70 1.68 -33.12
N THR A 67 12.64 1.44 -31.82
CA THR A 67 11.40 1.48 -31.02
C THR A 67 11.52 2.50 -29.90
N SER A 68 10.39 2.84 -29.31
CA SER A 68 10.30 3.56 -28.04
C SER A 68 9.62 2.71 -26.96
N ASN A 69 9.69 1.37 -27.10
CA ASN A 69 9.00 0.44 -26.20
C ASN A 69 9.59 0.43 -24.78
N PHE A 70 10.80 0.97 -24.61
CA PHE A 70 11.46 1.16 -23.32
C PHE A 70 10.83 2.28 -22.47
N GLU A 71 9.88 3.06 -23.00
CA GLU A 71 9.25 4.18 -22.29
C GLU A 71 8.23 3.71 -21.22
N PRO A 72 8.52 3.88 -19.92
CA PRO A 72 7.69 3.31 -18.86
C PRO A 72 6.57 4.24 -18.34
N LEU A 73 6.43 5.46 -18.86
CA LEU A 73 5.56 6.52 -18.28
C LEU A 73 4.16 6.03 -17.90
N LEU A 74 3.53 5.22 -18.76
CA LEU A 74 2.15 4.73 -18.56
C LEU A 74 1.96 4.04 -17.22
N TRP A 75 2.89 3.16 -16.83
CA TRP A 75 2.77 2.46 -15.55
C TRP A 75 3.38 3.26 -14.41
N VAL A 76 4.41 4.07 -14.65
CA VAL A 76 5.05 4.88 -13.59
C VAL A 76 4.06 5.86 -12.96
N VAL A 77 3.28 6.59 -13.76
CA VAL A 77 2.30 7.56 -13.22
C VAL A 77 1.18 6.86 -12.45
N GLU A 78 0.81 5.63 -12.83
CA GLU A 78 -0.18 4.86 -12.09
C GLU A 78 0.38 4.37 -10.75
N PHE A 79 1.69 4.07 -10.65
CA PHE A 79 2.34 3.81 -9.35
C PHE A 79 2.32 5.05 -8.45
N GLU A 80 2.56 6.25 -8.99
CA GLU A 80 2.47 7.50 -8.22
C GLU A 80 1.04 7.80 -7.76
N LYS A 81 0.04 7.54 -8.61
CA LYS A 81 -1.38 7.61 -8.22
C LYS A 81 -1.70 6.61 -7.11
N ALA A 82 -1.27 5.36 -7.24
CA ALA A 82 -1.46 4.33 -6.21
C ALA A 82 -0.76 4.73 -4.90
N SER A 83 0.40 5.38 -4.98
CA SER A 83 1.15 5.92 -3.85
C SER A 83 0.35 6.99 -3.08
N ILE A 84 -0.29 7.92 -3.77
CA ILE A 84 -1.20 8.92 -3.18
C ILE A 84 -2.38 8.24 -2.48
N VAL A 85 -3.03 7.28 -3.16
CA VAL A 85 -4.18 6.56 -2.61
C VAL A 85 -3.80 5.74 -1.37
N LEU A 86 -2.63 5.11 -1.38
CA LEU A 86 -2.11 4.35 -0.24
C LEU A 86 -1.78 5.25 0.96
N ALA A 87 -1.27 6.47 0.72
CA ALA A 87 -1.05 7.46 1.78
C ALA A 87 -2.36 7.88 2.45
N HIS A 88 -3.43 8.12 1.69
CA HIS A 88 -4.77 8.38 2.24
C HIS A 88 -5.28 7.24 3.13
N ASN A 89 -5.12 5.99 2.66
CA ASN A 89 -5.51 4.80 3.41
C ASN A 89 -4.69 4.62 4.70
N SER A 90 -3.38 4.91 4.63
CA SER A 90 -2.46 4.88 5.76
C SER A 90 -2.86 5.88 6.84
N LYS A 91 -3.15 7.13 6.45
CA LYS A 91 -3.58 8.20 7.36
C LYS A 91 -4.94 7.91 7.98
N ALA A 92 -5.88 7.37 7.20
CA ALA A 92 -7.18 6.96 7.72
C ALA A 92 -7.10 5.82 8.74
N SER A 93 -6.24 4.81 8.50
CA SER A 93 -5.97 3.73 9.46
C SER A 93 -5.36 4.24 10.76
N ALA A 94 -4.37 5.14 10.67
CA ALA A 94 -3.81 5.82 11.85
C ALA A 94 -4.91 6.57 12.63
N HIS A 95 -5.78 7.31 11.94
CA HIS A 95 -6.89 8.02 12.59
C HIS A 95 -7.93 7.09 13.22
N ARG A 96 -8.29 5.97 12.59
CA ARG A 96 -9.16 4.96 13.23
C ARG A 96 -8.54 4.39 14.49
N THR A 97 -7.23 4.14 14.47
CA THR A 97 -6.46 3.64 15.62
C THR A 97 -6.42 4.66 16.76
N ILE A 98 -6.25 5.96 16.46
CA ILE A 98 -6.38 7.03 17.47
C ILE A 98 -7.78 7.03 18.07
N LYS A 99 -8.83 6.89 17.24
CA LYS A 99 -10.21 6.85 17.73
C LYS A 99 -10.49 5.65 18.64
N LEU A 100 -9.86 4.50 18.41
CA LEU A 100 -9.96 3.37 19.34
C LEU A 100 -9.39 3.67 20.73
N SER A 101 -8.52 4.67 20.86
CA SER A 101 -7.98 5.09 22.15
C SER A 101 -8.83 6.12 22.90
N ASP A 102 -9.86 6.67 22.25
CA ASP A 102 -10.73 7.73 22.75
C ASP A 102 -11.93 7.11 23.47
N ASP A 103 -12.04 7.34 24.78
CA ASP A 103 -13.10 6.83 25.65
C ASP A 103 -14.46 7.50 25.38
N ASN A 104 -14.46 8.75 24.92
CA ASN A 104 -15.69 9.44 24.52
C ASN A 104 -16.31 8.83 23.27
N PHE A 105 -15.48 8.29 22.38
CA PHE A 105 -15.94 7.62 21.16
C PHE A 105 -16.24 6.14 21.39
N THR A 106 -15.35 5.42 22.07
CA THR A 106 -15.48 3.96 22.21
C THR A 106 -16.38 3.54 23.36
N HIS A 107 -16.54 4.38 24.38
CA HIS A 107 -17.11 4.01 25.68
C HIS A 107 -16.37 2.84 26.37
N LEU A 108 -15.10 2.67 26.01
CA LEU A 108 -14.14 1.80 26.68
C LEU A 108 -13.18 2.64 27.53
N SER A 109 -12.32 1.98 28.29
CA SER A 109 -11.23 2.65 28.99
C SER A 109 -10.33 3.40 28.01
N ARG A 110 -9.87 4.59 28.42
CA ARG A 110 -8.92 5.39 27.65
C ARG A 110 -7.68 4.57 27.30
N PHE A 111 -7.21 4.69 26.06
CA PHE A 111 -6.08 3.91 25.52
C PHE A 111 -6.25 2.38 25.57
N LEU A 112 -7.49 1.89 25.77
CA LEU A 112 -7.83 0.47 25.88
C LEU A 112 -7.10 -0.26 27.03
N GLY A 113 -6.89 0.43 28.15
CA GLY A 113 -6.28 -0.11 29.35
C GLY A 113 -7.22 -1.00 30.18
N THR A 114 -6.64 -1.77 31.10
CA THR A 114 -7.35 -2.47 32.18
C THR A 114 -7.13 -1.72 33.50
N ASP A 115 -7.69 -2.25 34.59
CA ASP A 115 -7.41 -1.81 35.96
C ASP A 115 -5.95 -2.05 36.40
N LYS A 116 -5.19 -2.89 35.67
CA LYS A 116 -3.79 -3.22 35.97
C LYS A 116 -2.77 -2.54 35.04
N THR A 117 -3.22 -1.76 34.06
CA THR A 117 -2.34 -0.99 33.17
C THR A 117 -2.14 0.44 33.69
N ILE A 118 -0.96 1.01 33.45
CA ILE A 118 -0.64 2.42 33.75
C ILE A 118 -0.75 3.25 32.46
N HIS A 119 -0.09 2.79 31.39
CA HIS A 119 0.01 3.54 30.13
C HIS A 119 -0.85 2.95 29.00
N ALA A 120 -1.08 1.63 29.03
CA ALA A 120 -1.76 0.91 27.95
C ALA A 120 -1.20 1.31 26.57
N PHE A 121 -2.06 1.67 25.61
CA PHE A 121 -1.60 2.11 24.28
C PHE A 121 -1.32 3.62 24.15
N GLY A 122 -1.29 4.40 25.23
CA GLY A 122 -1.17 5.87 25.14
C GLY A 122 0.12 6.37 24.49
N ALA A 123 1.25 5.74 24.80
CA ALA A 123 2.52 6.06 24.13
C ALA A 123 2.62 5.46 22.71
N MET A 124 1.75 4.52 22.37
CA MET A 124 1.85 3.70 21.16
C MET A 124 1.21 4.32 19.92
N GLN A 125 0.71 5.55 20.04
CA GLN A 125 0.21 6.30 18.90
C GLN A 125 1.32 6.81 17.98
N LYS A 126 2.51 7.08 18.54
CA LYS A 126 3.61 7.73 17.81
C LYS A 126 4.12 6.91 16.63
N PRO A 127 4.35 5.58 16.74
CA PRO A 127 4.87 4.80 15.64
C PRO A 127 3.97 4.81 14.39
N PHE A 128 2.67 4.51 14.51
CA PHE A 128 1.79 4.49 13.34
C PHE A 128 1.50 5.89 12.79
N VAL A 129 1.51 6.94 13.62
CA VAL A 129 1.39 8.33 13.16
C VAL A 129 2.64 8.72 12.35
N SER A 130 3.83 8.37 12.84
CA SER A 130 5.08 8.64 12.14
C SER A 130 5.15 7.92 10.79
N LEU A 131 4.76 6.64 10.74
CA LEU A 131 4.74 5.86 9.50
C LEU A 131 3.70 6.40 8.50
N ALA A 132 2.54 6.86 8.99
CA ALA A 132 1.55 7.50 8.12
C ALA A 132 2.08 8.83 7.54
N GLY A 133 2.82 9.60 8.34
CA GLY A 133 3.52 10.80 7.87
C GLY A 133 4.63 10.49 6.86
N GLU A 134 5.42 9.43 7.08
CA GLU A 134 6.41 8.97 6.09
C GLU A 134 5.72 8.58 4.77
N ASN A 135 4.59 7.87 4.83
CA ASN A 135 3.82 7.52 3.63
C ASN A 135 3.29 8.75 2.88
N GLU A 136 2.96 9.84 3.58
CA GLU A 136 2.59 11.12 2.96
C GLU A 136 3.75 11.73 2.16
N PHE A 137 4.96 11.75 2.72
CA PHE A 137 6.14 12.23 1.98
C PHE A 137 6.53 11.34 0.80
N LEU A 138 6.40 10.02 0.97
CA LEU A 138 6.68 9.06 -0.10
C LEU A 138 5.69 9.19 -1.27
N ALA A 139 4.51 9.78 -1.06
CA ALA A 139 3.52 10.01 -2.11
C ALA A 139 3.82 11.19 -3.05
N ASN A 140 4.83 12.01 -2.74
CA ASN A 140 5.24 13.08 -3.66
C ASN A 140 5.78 12.47 -4.96
N PRO A 141 5.44 13.03 -6.13
CA PRO A 141 5.94 12.51 -7.40
C PRO A 141 7.46 12.60 -7.47
N ALA A 142 8.09 11.56 -8.00
CA ALA A 142 9.51 11.51 -8.34
C ALA A 142 9.74 11.30 -9.84
N SER A 143 8.70 11.01 -10.62
CA SER A 143 8.81 10.77 -12.06
C SER A 143 9.27 11.98 -12.86
N LEU A 144 9.06 13.18 -12.33
CA LEU A 144 9.41 14.45 -12.96
C LEU A 144 10.85 14.90 -12.71
N ASP A 145 11.59 14.23 -11.81
CA ASP A 145 12.90 14.68 -11.34
C ASP A 145 14.05 14.09 -12.17
N TYR A 146 14.17 14.51 -13.43
CA TYR A 146 15.24 14.06 -14.31
C TYR A 146 15.93 15.22 -15.03
N SER A 147 17.08 14.93 -15.63
CA SER A 147 17.83 15.89 -16.45
C SER A 147 18.28 15.22 -17.73
N PRO A 148 18.37 15.95 -18.85
CA PRO A 148 18.87 15.39 -20.09
C PRO A 148 20.28 14.82 -19.95
N VAL A 149 20.51 13.65 -20.52
CA VAL A 149 21.80 12.98 -20.55
C VAL A 149 22.18 12.61 -21.99
N ALA A 150 23.32 11.94 -22.17
CA ALA A 150 23.82 11.50 -23.47
C ALA A 150 23.86 12.63 -24.52
N GLY A 151 24.32 13.82 -24.13
CA GLY A 151 24.43 14.97 -25.05
C GLY A 151 23.08 15.57 -25.47
N ASN A 152 22.06 15.48 -24.61
CA ASN A 152 20.66 15.90 -24.84
C ASN A 152 19.88 14.99 -25.81
N ILE A 153 20.36 13.78 -26.08
CA ILE A 153 19.60 12.80 -26.86
C ILE A 153 18.56 12.10 -25.97
N GLU A 154 18.95 11.77 -24.74
CA GLU A 154 18.06 11.17 -23.73
C GLU A 154 17.56 12.30 -22.82
N ASP A 155 16.56 13.03 -23.30
CA ASP A 155 16.04 14.26 -22.69
C ASP A 155 14.74 14.07 -21.89
N ILE A 156 14.22 12.84 -21.83
CA ILE A 156 13.09 12.43 -20.99
C ILE A 156 13.42 11.19 -20.17
N ALA A 157 12.86 11.08 -18.97
CA ALA A 157 12.92 9.89 -18.13
C ALA A 157 11.76 9.91 -17.12
N THR A 158 11.70 8.89 -16.25
CA THR A 158 10.58 8.72 -15.30
C THR A 158 10.99 8.29 -13.90
N ASN A 159 12.29 8.11 -13.64
CA ASN A 159 12.79 7.52 -12.37
C ASN A 159 12.04 6.25 -11.93
N ALA A 160 11.59 5.44 -12.90
CA ALA A 160 10.76 4.26 -12.70
C ALA A 160 11.19 3.37 -11.50
N PRO A 161 12.48 3.00 -11.36
CA PRO A 161 12.93 2.19 -10.22
C PRO A 161 12.71 2.87 -8.87
N PHE A 162 12.94 4.18 -8.77
CA PHE A 162 12.78 4.92 -7.52
C PHE A 162 11.31 5.09 -7.16
N VAL A 163 10.43 5.34 -8.13
CA VAL A 163 8.98 5.38 -7.92
C VAL A 163 8.48 4.05 -7.34
N VAL A 164 8.89 2.92 -7.91
CA VAL A 164 8.51 1.58 -7.42
C VAL A 164 9.07 1.31 -6.02
N GLN A 165 10.33 1.70 -5.74
CA GLN A 165 10.94 1.56 -4.42
C GLN A 165 10.19 2.36 -3.34
N LYS A 166 9.77 3.59 -3.64
CA LYS A 166 8.95 4.42 -2.74
C LYS A 166 7.61 3.76 -2.45
N PHE A 167 6.94 3.24 -3.47
CA PHE A 167 5.66 2.55 -3.30
C PHE A 167 5.81 1.26 -2.48
N GLN A 168 6.85 0.46 -2.73
CA GLN A 168 7.16 -0.74 -1.94
C GLN A 168 7.36 -0.39 -0.45
N LYS A 169 8.12 0.67 -0.15
CA LYS A 169 8.32 1.16 1.21
C LYS A 169 7.00 1.58 1.88
N GLN A 170 6.11 2.26 1.14
CA GLN A 170 4.79 2.62 1.67
C GLN A 170 3.93 1.40 2.01
N ILE A 171 3.97 0.35 1.18
CA ILE A 171 3.26 -0.91 1.44
C ILE A 171 3.76 -1.54 2.74
N ASP A 172 5.08 -1.64 2.92
CA ASP A 172 5.66 -2.22 4.14
C ASP A 172 5.29 -1.39 5.39
N ASN A 173 5.35 -0.06 5.29
CA ASN A 173 4.86 0.84 6.34
C ASN A 173 3.37 0.63 6.62
N PHE A 174 2.54 0.45 5.59
CA PHE A 174 1.10 0.27 5.76
C PHE A 174 0.75 -1.04 6.46
N TYR A 175 1.50 -2.13 6.23
CA TYR A 175 1.36 -3.36 7.01
C TYR A 175 1.63 -3.15 8.51
N HIS A 176 2.61 -2.31 8.86
CA HIS A 176 2.87 -1.94 10.25
C HIS A 176 1.73 -1.10 10.85
N ILE A 177 1.21 -0.12 10.10
CA ILE A 177 0.08 0.71 10.51
C ILE A 177 -1.17 -0.16 10.74
N LEU A 178 -1.54 -1.01 9.77
CA LEU A 178 -2.68 -1.93 9.90
C LEU A 178 -2.47 -2.96 11.01
N GLY A 179 -1.23 -3.43 11.22
CA GLY A 179 -0.92 -4.34 12.33
C GLY A 179 -1.16 -3.68 13.69
N MET A 180 -0.80 -2.39 13.82
CA MET A 180 -1.11 -1.60 15.00
C MET A 180 -2.61 -1.27 15.11
N GLU A 181 -3.33 -1.08 14.01
CA GLU A 181 -4.80 -0.98 14.06
C GLU A 181 -5.42 -2.29 14.57
N LEU A 182 -4.93 -3.44 14.10
CA LEU A 182 -5.44 -4.77 14.45
C LEU A 182 -5.25 -5.09 15.94
N ILE A 183 -4.11 -4.76 16.54
CA ILE A 183 -3.90 -4.96 17.99
C ILE A 183 -4.87 -4.12 18.82
N HIS A 184 -5.13 -2.87 18.43
CA HIS A 184 -6.09 -2.00 19.10
C HIS A 184 -7.52 -2.53 18.93
N ALA A 185 -7.89 -2.94 17.71
CA ALA A 185 -9.21 -3.48 17.43
C ALA A 185 -9.46 -4.76 18.24
N ALA A 186 -8.49 -5.67 18.29
CA ALA A 186 -8.57 -6.88 19.10
C ALA A 186 -8.71 -6.54 20.59
N GLN A 187 -7.91 -5.62 21.12
CA GLN A 187 -8.03 -5.19 22.52
C GLN A 187 -9.41 -4.61 22.83
N ALA A 188 -9.94 -3.77 21.94
CA ALA A 188 -11.28 -3.20 22.09
C ALA A 188 -12.36 -4.30 22.08
N ILE A 189 -12.21 -5.34 21.26
CA ILE A 189 -13.11 -6.50 21.25
C ILE A 189 -13.08 -7.24 22.59
N ASP A 190 -11.90 -7.52 23.14
CA ASP A 190 -11.77 -8.21 24.44
C ASP A 190 -12.44 -7.41 25.55
N LEU A 191 -12.18 -6.10 25.62
CA LEU A 191 -12.80 -5.21 26.62
C LEU A 191 -14.32 -5.15 26.46
N ARG A 192 -14.85 -5.15 25.23
CA ARG A 192 -16.29 -5.25 24.99
C ARG A 192 -16.86 -6.59 25.45
N LYS A 193 -16.17 -7.71 25.18
CA LYS A 193 -16.58 -9.05 25.65
C LYS A 193 -16.55 -9.20 27.17
N GLN A 194 -15.65 -8.49 27.86
CA GLN A 194 -15.64 -8.43 29.33
C GLN A 194 -16.87 -7.69 29.88
N LYS A 195 -17.32 -6.63 29.20
CA LYS A 195 -18.55 -5.90 29.56
C LYS A 195 -19.84 -6.64 29.17
N ASP A 196 -19.83 -7.30 28.01
CA ASP A 196 -20.93 -8.09 27.48
C ASP A 196 -20.43 -9.45 26.95
N PRO A 197 -20.50 -10.52 27.77
CA PRO A 197 -20.09 -11.86 27.38
C PRO A 197 -20.87 -12.44 26.19
N ASN A 198 -22.05 -11.88 25.87
CA ASN A 198 -22.87 -12.33 24.75
C ASN A 198 -22.54 -11.63 23.43
N LEU A 199 -21.59 -10.69 23.42
CA LEU A 199 -21.16 -9.98 22.22
C LEU A 199 -20.60 -10.94 21.17
N LYS A 200 -21.24 -10.98 20.00
CA LYS A 200 -20.85 -11.81 18.87
C LYS A 200 -20.28 -10.97 17.74
N LEU A 201 -19.14 -11.41 17.21
CA LEU A 201 -18.58 -10.91 15.97
C LEU A 201 -19.25 -11.61 14.78
N SER A 202 -19.16 -11.02 13.60
CA SER A 202 -19.56 -11.72 12.37
C SER A 202 -18.64 -12.93 12.13
N LYS A 203 -19.09 -13.90 11.32
CA LYS A 203 -18.30 -15.11 11.03
C LYS A 203 -16.89 -14.79 10.52
N SER A 204 -16.75 -13.77 9.66
CA SER A 204 -15.46 -13.38 9.08
C SER A 204 -14.54 -12.69 10.09
N THR A 205 -15.05 -11.75 10.89
CA THR A 205 -14.24 -11.04 11.89
C THR A 205 -13.91 -11.90 13.08
N GLN A 206 -14.80 -12.83 13.48
CA GLN A 206 -14.52 -13.84 14.51
C GLN A 206 -13.36 -14.75 14.08
N LYS A 207 -13.36 -15.26 12.84
CA LYS A 207 -12.26 -16.08 12.30
C LYS A 207 -10.90 -15.36 12.33
N LEU A 208 -10.89 -14.09 11.93
CA LEU A 208 -9.68 -13.25 11.97
C LEU A 208 -9.21 -13.03 13.42
N TYR A 209 -10.12 -12.62 14.30
CA TYR A 209 -9.86 -12.40 15.71
C TYR A 209 -9.28 -13.64 16.40
N ASP A 210 -9.88 -14.82 16.20
CA ASP A 210 -9.43 -16.06 16.84
C ASP A 210 -8.06 -16.52 16.35
N LYS A 211 -7.77 -16.34 15.06
CA LYS A 211 -6.43 -16.60 14.50
C LYS A 211 -5.42 -15.59 15.04
N TYR A 212 -5.79 -14.31 15.11
CA TYR A 212 -4.89 -13.24 15.55
C TYR A 212 -4.55 -13.32 17.05
N ARG A 213 -5.52 -13.66 17.91
CA ARG A 213 -5.30 -13.81 19.36
C ARG A 213 -4.34 -14.94 19.74
N LYS A 214 -4.05 -15.86 18.81
CA LYS A 214 -2.98 -16.86 18.96
C LYS A 214 -1.58 -16.29 18.72
N VAL A 215 -1.48 -15.13 18.06
CA VAL A 215 -0.24 -14.43 17.74
C VAL A 215 0.05 -13.33 18.77
N VAL A 216 -0.94 -12.49 19.06
CA VAL A 216 -0.81 -11.39 20.03
C VAL A 216 -1.87 -11.52 21.12
N LYS A 217 -1.40 -11.73 22.36
CA LYS A 217 -2.24 -11.92 23.54
C LYS A 217 -2.89 -10.61 23.99
N PHE A 218 -4.01 -10.74 24.72
CA PHE A 218 -4.63 -9.64 25.44
C PHE A 218 -3.61 -8.93 26.33
N MET A 219 -3.63 -7.59 26.34
CA MET A 219 -2.77 -6.80 27.20
C MET A 219 -3.49 -6.54 28.52
N ASP A 220 -3.33 -7.46 29.48
CA ASP A 220 -3.88 -7.32 30.84
C ASP A 220 -3.01 -6.40 31.71
N ILE A 221 -1.70 -6.39 31.48
CA ILE A 221 -0.71 -5.52 32.13
C ILE A 221 0.20 -4.90 31.07
N ASP A 222 0.82 -3.76 31.40
CA ASP A 222 1.77 -3.10 30.49
C ASP A 222 2.96 -4.02 30.18
N ARG A 223 3.36 -4.06 28.90
CA ARG A 223 4.53 -4.80 28.41
C ARG A 223 5.17 -4.08 27.22
N PRO A 224 6.43 -4.37 26.87
CA PRO A 224 7.01 -3.89 25.62
C PRO A 224 6.21 -4.42 24.41
N LEU A 225 5.76 -3.50 23.54
CA LEU A 225 4.86 -3.81 22.41
C LEU A 225 5.58 -3.93 21.06
N SER A 226 6.88 -3.69 21.00
CA SER A 226 7.65 -3.73 19.75
C SER A 226 7.52 -5.07 19.02
N ASP A 227 7.54 -6.18 19.76
CA ASP A 227 7.38 -7.52 19.17
C ASP A 227 5.94 -7.80 18.78
N ASP A 228 4.96 -7.32 19.55
CA ASP A 228 3.56 -7.44 19.15
C ASP A 228 3.26 -6.68 17.86
N PHE A 229 3.85 -5.50 17.66
CA PHE A 229 3.71 -4.72 16.43
C PHE A 229 4.34 -5.41 15.23
N LYS A 230 5.56 -5.93 15.38
CA LYS A 230 6.22 -6.75 14.34
C LYS A 230 5.40 -7.99 14.00
N ASN A 231 4.92 -8.71 15.01
CA ASN A 231 4.12 -9.91 14.84
C ASN A 231 2.76 -9.62 14.18
N SER A 232 2.15 -8.47 14.49
CA SER A 232 0.88 -8.06 13.87
C SER A 232 1.03 -7.70 12.39
N ALA A 233 2.09 -6.95 12.05
CA ALA A 233 2.40 -6.65 10.65
C ALA A 233 2.69 -7.94 9.86
N LYS A 234 3.50 -8.84 10.44
CA LYS A 234 3.80 -10.15 9.85
C LYS A 234 2.55 -11.00 9.68
N PHE A 235 1.69 -11.05 10.69
CA PHE A 235 0.43 -11.79 10.62
C PHE A 235 -0.41 -11.33 9.42
N LEU A 236 -0.61 -10.02 9.25
CA LEU A 236 -1.38 -9.49 8.12
C LEU A 236 -0.73 -9.77 6.77
N LYS A 237 0.60 -9.70 6.66
CA LYS A 237 1.33 -9.98 5.40
C LYS A 237 1.14 -11.42 4.90
N TYR A 238 0.87 -12.36 5.81
CA TYR A 238 0.73 -13.79 5.49
C TYR A 238 -0.67 -14.36 5.77
N TYR A 239 -1.63 -13.54 6.19
CA TYR A 239 -2.98 -13.99 6.52
C TYR A 239 -3.77 -14.35 5.25
N LYS A 240 -4.24 -15.60 5.19
CA LYS A 240 -5.15 -16.14 4.15
C LYS A 240 -6.49 -16.57 4.76
#